data_AF-A0A6I3T192-F1
#
_entry.id   AF-A0A6I3T192-F1
#
_cell.length_a   1.000
_cell.length_b   1.000
_cell.length_c   1.000
_cell.angle_alpha   90.00
_cell.angle_beta   90.00
_cell.angle_gamma   90.00
#
_symmetry.space_group_name_H-M   'P 1'
#
loop_
_entity.id
_entity.type
_entity.pdbx_description
1 polymer ?
#
loop_
_entity_poly.entity_id
_entity_poly.type
_entity_poly.pdbx_seq_one_letter_code
_entity_poly.pdbx_strand_id
1 'polypeptide(L)'
;MKTSFVLAMLVAGNVSGASALTGPVVGVWQRLPVMSGDKVVAVPNLVFTNRKLEARTTFTGLQDAGKHLRVICCVEVVNLVPLKTADLVKKYAVDADVVGQIRSVKGLPYIYDAAPVDKREWSGFMQNVMAYSHNLDMETPFSVPVTAAPLGKVASVDKAFKVGDSTHELQVVYEKSADRVRYTYKGGNNVVPFSEASTSAE
;
A
#
# COMPACT_ATOMS: atom_id res chain seq x y z
N MET A 1 -70.40 -23.83 -16.38
CA MET A 1 -68.99 -23.62 -16.77
C MET A 1 -68.24 -23.13 -15.55
N LYS A 2 -67.24 -23.89 -15.08
CA LYS A 2 -66.41 -23.57 -13.90
C LYS A 2 -65.10 -22.97 -14.41
N THR A 3 -64.83 -21.71 -14.10
CA THR A 3 -63.58 -21.03 -14.45
C THR A 3 -62.69 -21.01 -13.22
N SER A 4 -61.66 -21.86 -13.21
CA SER A 4 -60.58 -21.86 -12.22
C SER A 4 -59.66 -20.67 -12.45
N PHE A 5 -59.44 -19.84 -11.43
CA PHE A 5 -58.35 -18.87 -11.39
C PHE A 5 -57.17 -19.49 -10.64
N VAL A 6 -56.07 -19.71 -11.33
CA VAL A 6 -54.78 -20.09 -10.75
C VAL A 6 -54.03 -18.81 -10.38
N LEU A 7 -53.81 -18.58 -9.09
CA LEU A 7 -53.07 -17.44 -8.56
C LEU A 7 -51.57 -17.81 -8.54
N ALA A 8 -50.77 -17.22 -9.43
CA ALA A 8 -49.33 -17.38 -9.47
C ALA A 8 -48.67 -16.42 -8.45
N MET A 9 -48.06 -16.97 -7.39
CA MET A 9 -47.20 -16.24 -6.46
C MET A 9 -45.85 -15.94 -7.13
N LEU A 10 -45.60 -14.67 -7.43
CA LEU A 10 -44.26 -14.14 -7.75
C LEU A 10 -43.49 -13.93 -6.44
N VAL A 11 -42.57 -14.85 -6.13
CA VAL A 11 -41.58 -14.67 -5.07
C VAL A 11 -40.51 -13.71 -5.59
N ALA A 12 -40.60 -12.44 -5.19
CA ALA A 12 -39.52 -11.48 -5.39
C ALA A 12 -38.37 -11.82 -4.44
N GLY A 13 -37.42 -12.63 -4.94
CA GLY A 13 -36.16 -12.87 -4.26
C GLY A 13 -35.32 -11.59 -4.24
N ASN A 14 -35.26 -10.93 -3.09
CA ASN A 14 -34.26 -9.91 -2.82
C ASN A 14 -32.88 -10.60 -2.84
N VAL A 15 -32.15 -10.43 -3.94
CA VAL A 15 -30.73 -10.75 -3.99
C VAL A 15 -30.02 -9.66 -3.19
N SER A 16 -29.97 -9.83 -1.88
CA SER A 16 -29.06 -9.07 -1.02
C SER A 16 -27.64 -9.41 -1.47
N GLY A 17 -27.07 -8.55 -2.30
CA GLY A 17 -25.70 -8.67 -2.76
C GLY A 17 -24.76 -8.79 -1.58
N ALA A 18 -24.22 -9.98 -1.37
CA ALA A 18 -23.09 -10.19 -0.49
C ALA A 18 -21.93 -9.30 -1.01
N SER A 19 -21.66 -8.20 -0.32
CA SER A 19 -20.45 -7.40 -0.56
C SER A 19 -19.25 -8.18 -0.02
N ALA A 20 -18.78 -9.10 -0.85
CA ALA A 20 -17.62 -9.93 -0.61
C ALA A 20 -16.34 -9.12 -0.87
N LEU A 21 -15.70 -8.71 0.23
CA LEU A 21 -14.25 -8.64 0.50
C LEU A 21 -14.02 -7.58 1.60
N THR A 22 -14.41 -7.92 2.82
CA THR A 22 -14.51 -7.06 4.02
C THR A 22 -13.20 -6.94 4.81
N GLY A 23 -12.06 -6.93 4.13
CA GLY A 23 -10.73 -6.80 4.74
C GLY A 23 -10.02 -5.50 4.34
N PRO A 24 -9.20 -4.91 5.23
CA PRO A 24 -8.44 -3.70 4.91
C PRO A 24 -7.48 -3.96 3.76
N VAL A 25 -7.37 -2.98 2.86
CA VAL A 25 -6.35 -2.99 1.79
C VAL A 25 -5.12 -2.29 2.35
N VAL A 26 -4.05 -3.07 2.53
CA VAL A 26 -2.80 -2.61 3.14
C VAL A 26 -1.61 -3.16 2.39
N GLY A 27 -0.44 -2.62 2.68
CA GLY A 27 0.72 -2.92 1.89
C GLY A 27 2.00 -2.22 2.31
N VAL A 28 2.93 -2.17 1.37
CA VAL A 28 4.15 -1.35 1.44
C VAL A 28 4.18 -0.48 0.19
N TRP A 29 4.48 0.79 0.37
CA TRP A 29 4.83 1.70 -0.70
C TRP A 29 6.35 1.88 -0.74
N GLN A 30 6.94 1.56 -1.88
CA GLN A 30 8.37 1.71 -2.16
C GLN A 30 8.58 2.73 -3.28
N ARG A 31 9.51 3.65 -3.08
CA ARG A 31 10.08 4.52 -4.10
C ARG A 31 11.57 4.22 -4.17
N LEU A 32 12.03 3.59 -5.26
CA LEU A 32 13.37 3.01 -5.33
C LEU A 32 14.14 3.64 -6.49
N PRO A 33 15.13 4.52 -6.25
CA PRO A 33 16.03 4.96 -7.32
C PRO A 33 16.85 3.77 -7.81
N VAL A 34 16.82 3.53 -9.12
CA VAL A 34 17.56 2.47 -9.82
C VAL A 34 18.85 3.07 -10.38
N MET A 35 19.97 2.52 -9.96
CA MET A 35 21.31 2.96 -10.34
C MET A 35 21.85 2.18 -11.54
N SER A 36 22.56 2.86 -12.43
CA SER A 36 23.43 2.25 -13.43
C SER A 36 24.77 2.95 -13.40
N GLY A 37 25.74 2.34 -12.71
CA GLY A 37 26.92 3.07 -12.23
C GLY A 37 26.49 4.16 -11.25
N ASP A 38 27.01 5.37 -11.42
CA ASP A 38 26.73 6.51 -10.52
C ASP A 38 25.49 7.33 -10.93
N LYS A 39 24.67 6.82 -11.85
CA LYS A 39 23.50 7.55 -12.39
C LYS A 39 22.19 6.87 -12.03
N VAL A 40 21.22 7.67 -11.59
CA VAL A 40 19.84 7.22 -11.45
C VAL A 40 19.18 7.16 -12.82
N VAL A 41 18.74 5.96 -13.24
CA VAL A 41 18.13 5.72 -14.56
C VAL A 41 16.61 5.54 -14.50
N ALA A 42 16.06 5.27 -13.32
CA ALA A 42 14.62 5.19 -13.07
C ALA A 42 14.32 5.36 -11.57
N VAL A 43 13.10 5.76 -11.23
CA VAL A 43 12.60 5.80 -9.83
C VAL A 43 11.22 5.14 -9.78
N PRO A 44 11.12 3.80 -9.90
CA PRO A 44 9.87 3.09 -9.69
C PRO A 44 9.19 3.49 -8.39
N ASN A 45 7.89 3.71 -8.49
CA ASN A 45 7.01 4.07 -7.39
C ASN A 45 5.96 2.99 -7.24
N LEU A 46 6.24 1.98 -6.42
CA LEU A 46 5.52 0.71 -6.37
C LEU A 46 4.71 0.61 -5.09
N VAL A 47 3.49 0.10 -5.20
CA VAL A 47 2.69 -0.31 -4.04
C VAL A 47 2.47 -1.82 -4.11
N PHE A 48 2.98 -2.52 -3.09
CA PHE A 48 2.74 -3.94 -2.86
C PHE A 48 1.52 -4.08 -1.95
N THR A 49 0.54 -4.90 -2.31
CA THR A 49 -0.71 -5.03 -1.54
C THR A 49 -1.04 -6.46 -1.17
N ASN A 50 -1.79 -6.62 -0.07
CA ASN A 50 -2.24 -7.92 0.43
C ASN A 50 -3.34 -8.56 -0.43
N ARG A 51 -3.97 -7.79 -1.32
CA ARG A 51 -5.08 -8.24 -2.18
C ARG A 51 -5.14 -7.46 -3.49
N LYS A 52 -5.81 -8.05 -4.48
CA LYS A 52 -6.06 -7.40 -5.76
C LYS A 52 -6.91 -6.15 -5.56
N LEU A 53 -6.59 -5.10 -6.31
CA LEU A 53 -7.36 -3.85 -6.33
C LEU A 53 -8.42 -3.95 -7.41
N GLU A 54 -9.68 -3.74 -7.02
CA GLU A 54 -10.84 -3.76 -7.91
C GLU A 54 -11.26 -2.36 -8.36
N ALA A 55 -10.67 -1.33 -7.75
CA ALA A 55 -10.92 0.07 -8.06
C ALA A 55 -9.66 0.91 -7.82
N ARG A 56 -9.65 2.10 -8.42
CA ARG A 56 -8.70 3.16 -8.09
C ARG A 56 -8.62 3.33 -6.58
N THR A 57 -7.41 3.30 -6.04
CA THR A 57 -7.19 3.26 -4.58
C THR A 57 -6.10 4.25 -4.19
N THR A 58 -6.42 5.13 -3.23
CA THR A 58 -5.45 6.01 -2.59
C THR A 58 -4.89 5.33 -1.34
N PHE A 59 -3.58 5.35 -1.19
CA PHE A 59 -2.86 4.82 -0.06
C PHE A 59 -2.21 5.94 0.75
N THR A 60 -2.35 5.85 2.06
CA THR A 60 -1.64 6.68 3.03
C THR A 60 -0.44 5.90 3.57
N GLY A 61 0.76 6.47 3.46
CA GLY A 61 1.98 5.93 4.08
C GLY A 61 2.04 6.22 5.57
N LEU A 62 2.58 5.28 6.33
CA LEU A 62 2.70 5.33 7.79
C LEU A 62 4.14 5.06 8.18
N GLN A 63 4.90 6.09 8.54
CA GLN A 63 6.27 5.93 9.02
C GLN A 63 6.28 5.78 10.55
N ASP A 64 6.96 4.77 11.06
CA ASP A 64 7.13 4.60 12.51
C ASP A 64 7.96 5.76 13.08
N ALA A 65 7.40 6.46 14.07
CA ALA A 65 8.04 7.53 14.82
C ALA A 65 7.99 7.25 16.33
N GLY A 66 8.13 5.97 16.70
CA GLY A 66 8.18 5.51 18.09
C GLY A 66 6.79 5.27 18.67
N LYS A 67 6.21 6.27 19.35
CA LYS A 67 4.87 6.16 19.94
C LYS A 67 3.74 6.42 18.94
N HIS A 68 4.05 7.15 17.87
CA HIS A 68 3.10 7.55 16.83
C HIS A 68 3.58 7.10 15.46
N LEU A 69 2.68 7.17 14.48
CA LEU A 69 2.96 7.00 13.07
C LEU A 69 2.87 8.36 12.40
N ARG A 70 3.92 8.77 11.70
CA ARG A 70 3.87 9.94 10.82
C ARG A 70 3.05 9.57 9.58
N VAL A 71 2.13 10.45 9.23
CA VAL A 71 1.22 10.26 8.10
C VAL A 71 1.82 10.91 6.84
N ILE A 72 1.95 10.09 5.80
CA ILE A 72 2.56 10.45 4.53
C ILE A 72 1.49 10.29 3.46
N CYS A 73 0.78 11.39 3.20
CA CYS A 73 -0.29 11.38 2.22
C CYS A 73 0.18 12.04 0.92
N CYS A 74 0.01 11.40 -0.23
CA CYS A 74 -0.47 10.04 -0.46
C CYS A 74 0.04 9.57 -1.82
N VAL A 75 -0.14 8.29 -2.12
CA VAL A 75 -0.02 7.77 -3.49
C VAL A 75 -1.32 7.13 -3.94
N GLU A 76 -1.56 7.13 -5.24
CA GLU A 76 -2.75 6.57 -5.86
C GLU A 76 -2.35 5.52 -6.90
N VAL A 77 -3.06 4.40 -6.86
CA VAL A 77 -3.03 3.38 -7.91
C VAL A 77 -4.23 3.56 -8.81
N VAL A 78 -3.99 3.89 -10.07
CA VAL A 78 -5.02 4.07 -11.10
C VAL A 78 -5.06 2.89 -12.06
N ASN A 79 -3.90 2.35 -12.45
CA ASN A 79 -3.81 1.15 -13.28
C ASN A 79 -3.98 -0.09 -12.41
N LEU A 80 -5.07 -0.84 -12.62
CA LEU A 80 -5.44 -2.00 -11.81
C LEU A 80 -4.88 -3.32 -12.36
N VAL A 81 -4.04 -3.28 -13.39
CA VAL A 81 -3.30 -4.46 -13.88
C VAL A 81 -2.12 -4.71 -12.95
N PRO A 82 -2.10 -5.81 -12.17
CA PRO A 82 -0.99 -6.09 -11.28
C PRO A 82 0.28 -6.38 -12.09
N LEU A 83 1.39 -5.79 -11.65
CA LEU A 83 2.73 -6.06 -12.17
C LEU A 83 3.22 -7.41 -11.63
N LYS A 84 4.02 -8.11 -12.44
CA LYS A 84 4.68 -9.35 -12.01
C LYS A 84 6.05 -9.04 -11.44
N THR A 85 6.38 -9.62 -10.29
CA THR A 85 7.71 -9.53 -9.69
C THR A 85 8.82 -9.93 -10.68
N ALA A 86 8.62 -10.98 -11.47
CA ALA A 86 9.59 -11.43 -12.46
C ALA A 86 9.88 -10.37 -13.55
N ASP A 87 8.86 -9.65 -14.00
CA ASP A 87 8.99 -8.62 -15.01
C ASP A 87 9.72 -7.39 -14.44
N LEU A 88 9.41 -7.01 -13.20
CA LEU A 88 10.10 -5.92 -12.48
C LEU A 88 11.58 -6.24 -12.24
N VAL A 89 11.87 -7.45 -11.77
CA VAL A 89 13.24 -7.93 -11.55
C VAL A 89 14.03 -7.93 -12.85
N LYS A 90 13.42 -8.35 -13.97
CA LYS A 90 14.07 -8.30 -15.28
C LYS A 90 14.29 -6.85 -15.74
N LYS A 91 13.29 -5.99 -15.55
CA LYS A 91 13.32 -4.57 -15.97
C LYS A 91 14.42 -3.79 -15.23
N TYR A 92 14.60 -4.04 -13.94
CA TYR A 92 15.56 -3.33 -13.09
C TYR A 92 16.83 -4.15 -12.78
N ALA A 93 17.13 -5.17 -13.58
CA ALA A 93 18.26 -6.08 -13.35
C ALA A 93 19.65 -5.41 -13.33
N VAL A 94 19.75 -4.17 -13.79
CA VAL A 94 20.97 -3.36 -13.74
C VAL A 94 21.38 -3.00 -12.30
N ASP A 95 20.43 -3.00 -11.38
CA ASP A 95 20.63 -2.65 -9.98
C ASP A 95 20.24 -3.83 -9.08
N ALA A 96 21.26 -4.50 -8.52
CA ALA A 96 21.07 -5.69 -7.70
C ALA A 96 20.38 -5.38 -6.37
N ASP A 97 20.59 -4.19 -5.81
CA ASP A 97 20.04 -3.79 -4.52
C ASP A 97 18.54 -3.50 -4.66
N VAL A 98 18.13 -2.82 -5.74
CA VAL A 98 16.70 -2.64 -6.05
C VAL A 98 16.01 -3.99 -6.32
N VAL A 99 16.66 -4.89 -7.06
CA VAL A 99 16.13 -6.25 -7.26
C VAL A 99 16.00 -7.00 -5.92
N GLY A 100 16.99 -6.86 -5.04
CA GLY A 100 16.97 -7.39 -3.68
C GLY A 100 15.77 -6.86 -2.89
N GLN A 101 15.57 -5.54 -2.88
CA GLN A 101 14.47 -4.89 -2.18
C GLN A 101 13.11 -5.37 -2.69
N ILE A 102 12.89 -5.41 -4.00
CA ILE A 102 11.64 -5.90 -4.62
C ILE A 102 11.35 -7.36 -4.22
N ARG A 103 12.38 -8.21 -4.18
CA ARG A 103 12.23 -9.63 -3.81
C ARG A 103 12.03 -9.84 -2.31
N SER A 104 12.50 -8.91 -1.49
CA SER A 104 12.44 -9.00 -0.02
C SER A 104 11.01 -8.87 0.51
N VAL A 105 10.12 -8.23 -0.23
CA VAL A 105 8.72 -8.03 0.19
C VAL A 105 7.99 -9.38 0.25
N LYS A 106 7.44 -9.72 1.43
CA LYS A 106 6.67 -10.95 1.71
C LYS A 106 5.29 -10.63 2.26
N GLY A 107 4.32 -11.51 1.97
CA GLY A 107 2.93 -11.37 2.42
C GLY A 107 2.05 -10.45 1.55
N LEU A 108 2.61 -9.86 0.49
CA LEU A 108 1.94 -8.90 -0.39
C LEU A 108 2.03 -9.36 -1.86
N PRO A 109 1.09 -10.20 -2.34
CA PRO A 109 1.21 -10.87 -3.63
C PRO A 109 0.92 -10.01 -4.86
N TYR A 110 0.41 -8.78 -4.70
CA TYR A 110 0.06 -7.90 -5.80
C TYR A 110 0.94 -6.65 -5.79
N ILE A 111 1.37 -6.20 -6.96
CA ILE A 111 2.26 -5.04 -7.12
C ILE A 111 1.62 -4.11 -8.15
N TYR A 112 1.65 -2.81 -7.90
CA TYR A 112 1.12 -1.80 -8.83
C TYR A 112 2.08 -0.62 -8.94
N ASP A 113 2.10 0.01 -10.11
CA ASP A 113 2.64 1.36 -10.23
C ASP A 113 1.68 2.34 -9.53
N ALA A 114 2.25 3.25 -8.76
CA ALA A 114 1.53 4.29 -8.08
C ALA A 114 2.10 5.67 -8.45
N ALA A 115 1.27 6.70 -8.36
CA ALA A 115 1.68 8.09 -8.53
C ALA A 115 1.36 8.87 -7.26
N PRO A 116 2.14 9.91 -6.91
CA PRO A 116 1.71 10.83 -5.86
C PRO A 116 0.36 11.46 -6.24
N VAL A 117 -0.50 11.67 -5.25
CA VAL A 117 -1.73 12.46 -5.43
C VAL A 117 -1.41 13.92 -5.76
N ASP A 118 -2.42 14.74 -6.06
CA ASP A 118 -2.27 16.19 -6.26
C ASP A 118 -1.50 16.83 -5.10
N LYS A 119 -0.56 17.74 -5.41
CA LYS A 119 0.29 18.43 -4.42
C LYS A 119 -0.50 19.13 -3.32
N ARG A 120 -1.73 19.58 -3.60
CA ARG A 120 -2.63 20.20 -2.62
C ARG A 120 -3.05 19.23 -1.52
N GLU A 121 -2.99 17.93 -1.81
CA GLU A 121 -3.34 16.86 -0.87
C GLU A 121 -2.15 16.40 -0.01
N TRP A 122 -0.95 16.91 -0.26
CA TRP A 122 0.26 16.45 0.42
C TRP A 122 0.29 16.88 1.89
N SER A 123 0.59 15.92 2.77
CA SER A 123 0.99 16.27 4.14
C SER A 123 2.34 17.00 4.12
N GLY A 124 2.66 17.74 5.18
CA GLY A 124 3.96 18.42 5.27
C GLY A 124 5.14 17.46 5.15
N PHE A 125 5.00 16.21 5.61
CA PHE A 125 6.03 15.19 5.44
C PHE A 125 6.13 14.69 3.99
N MET A 126 5.00 14.53 3.28
CA MET A 126 5.03 14.17 1.85
C MET A 126 5.75 15.24 1.02
N GLN A 127 5.61 16.52 1.36
CA GLN A 127 6.36 17.59 0.69
C GLN A 127 7.88 17.39 0.83
N ASN A 128 8.35 16.95 1.99
CA ASN A 128 9.77 16.63 2.21
C ASN A 128 10.20 15.37 1.45
N VAL A 129 9.40 14.30 1.51
CA VAL A 129 9.68 13.03 0.78
C VAL A 129 9.76 13.28 -0.74
N MET A 130 8.91 14.16 -1.26
CA MET A 130 8.83 14.45 -2.69
C MET A 130 9.65 15.69 -3.10
N ALA A 131 10.35 16.35 -2.17
CA ALA A 131 11.02 17.63 -2.42
C ALA A 131 11.98 17.54 -3.61
N TYR A 132 12.73 16.44 -3.68
CA TYR A 132 13.73 16.19 -4.73
C TYR A 132 13.23 15.28 -5.85
N SER A 133 11.92 15.02 -5.94
CA SER A 133 11.38 14.11 -6.95
C SER A 133 11.57 14.54 -8.41
N HIS A 134 12.02 15.78 -8.61
CA HIS A 134 12.35 16.38 -9.90
C HIS A 134 13.86 16.36 -10.19
N ASN A 135 14.70 16.02 -9.22
CA ASN A 135 16.13 15.85 -9.37
C ASN A 135 16.50 14.40 -9.03
N LEU A 136 16.62 13.58 -10.06
CA LEU A 136 16.86 12.14 -9.93
C LEU A 136 18.13 11.84 -9.14
N ASP A 137 19.18 12.65 -9.25
CA ASP A 137 20.47 12.42 -8.58
C ASP A 137 20.40 12.62 -7.06
N MET A 138 19.31 13.20 -6.54
CA MET A 138 19.07 13.41 -5.11
C MET A 138 17.98 12.50 -4.55
N GLU A 139 17.48 11.54 -5.34
CA GLU A 139 16.46 10.60 -4.88
C GLU A 139 17.07 9.59 -3.92
N THR A 140 16.42 9.43 -2.77
CA THR A 140 16.79 8.43 -1.77
C THR A 140 15.75 7.31 -1.76
N PRO A 141 16.16 6.03 -1.62
CA PRO A 141 15.23 4.94 -1.42
C PRO A 141 14.29 5.23 -0.24
N PHE A 142 13.01 4.96 -0.44
CA PHE A 142 11.99 5.22 0.55
C PHE A 142 11.03 4.02 0.58
N SER A 143 10.76 3.51 1.78
CA SER A 143 9.78 2.44 1.99
C SER A 143 8.99 2.67 3.27
N VAL A 144 7.66 2.55 3.19
CA VAL A 144 6.76 2.63 4.34
C VAL A 144 5.56 1.70 4.18
N PRO A 145 5.03 1.15 5.29
CA PRO A 145 3.75 0.47 5.24
C PRO A 145 2.64 1.47 4.86
N VAL A 146 1.64 0.99 4.13
CA VAL A 146 0.49 1.78 3.69
C VAL A 146 -0.84 1.17 4.09
N THR A 147 -1.84 2.04 4.21
CA THR A 147 -3.25 1.67 4.32
C THR A 147 -4.10 2.47 3.35
N ALA A 148 -5.13 1.84 2.79
CA ALA A 148 -6.17 2.53 2.02
C ALA A 148 -7.20 3.25 2.91
N ALA A 149 -7.07 3.17 4.24
CA ALA A 149 -7.94 3.88 5.15
C ALA A 149 -7.73 5.42 5.02
N PRO A 150 -8.81 6.22 4.85
CA PRO A 150 -8.68 7.65 4.62
C PRO A 150 -8.33 8.40 5.91
N LEU A 151 -7.04 8.70 6.10
CA LEU A 151 -6.55 9.49 7.25
C LEU A 151 -6.50 11.00 6.98
N GLY A 152 -6.70 11.42 5.73
CA GLY A 152 -6.61 12.82 5.33
C GLY A 152 -5.20 13.40 5.53
N LYS A 153 -5.13 14.70 5.85
CA LYS A 153 -3.87 15.49 5.95
C LYS A 153 -3.34 15.62 7.37
N VAL A 154 -3.75 14.74 8.29
CA VAL A 154 -3.22 14.75 9.66
C VAL A 154 -1.69 14.53 9.62
N ALA A 155 -0.97 15.14 10.55
CA ALA A 155 0.49 15.01 10.60
C ALA A 155 0.93 13.63 11.14
N SER A 156 0.19 13.10 12.11
CA SER A 156 0.48 11.83 12.77
C SER A 156 -0.78 11.22 13.38
N VAL A 157 -0.74 9.92 13.62
CA VAL A 157 -1.74 9.16 14.38
C VAL A 157 -1.04 8.26 15.40
N ASP A 158 -1.75 7.81 16.44
CA ASP A 158 -1.25 6.75 17.33
C ASP A 158 -1.09 5.42 16.58
N LYS A 159 -0.29 4.49 17.12
CA LYS A 159 -0.13 3.15 16.52
C LYS A 159 -1.45 2.37 16.42
N ALA A 160 -2.39 2.65 17.33
CA ALA A 160 -3.79 2.27 17.22
C ALA A 160 -4.64 3.53 16.98
N PHE A 161 -5.37 3.58 15.89
CA PHE A 161 -6.12 4.75 15.45
C PHE A 161 -7.52 4.38 14.95
N LYS A 162 -8.43 5.36 14.91
CA LYS A 162 -9.80 5.17 14.42
C LYS A 162 -9.96 5.75 13.02
N VAL A 163 -10.75 5.05 12.21
CA VAL A 163 -11.24 5.53 10.91
C VAL A 163 -12.73 5.21 10.84
N GLY A 164 -13.56 6.26 10.94
CA GLY A 164 -14.98 6.08 11.26
C GLY A 164 -15.16 5.28 12.56
N ASP A 165 -15.97 4.22 12.51
CA ASP A 165 -16.22 3.33 13.65
C ASP A 165 -15.21 2.17 13.77
N SER A 166 -14.29 2.04 12.80
CA SER A 166 -13.32 0.96 12.78
C SER A 166 -12.03 1.33 13.50
N THR A 167 -11.55 0.45 14.36
CA THR A 167 -10.21 0.53 14.98
C THR A 167 -9.19 -0.15 14.08
N HIS A 168 -8.09 0.54 13.85
CA HIS A 168 -6.94 0.09 13.07
C HIS A 168 -5.70 0.12 13.96
N GLU A 169 -4.77 -0.79 13.72
CA GLU A 169 -3.49 -0.85 14.44
C GLU A 169 -2.37 -1.23 13.48
N LEU A 170 -1.22 -0.57 13.58
CA LEU A 170 -0.01 -0.97 12.89
C LEU A 170 1.10 -1.21 13.92
N GLN A 171 1.54 -2.46 13.98
CA GLN A 171 2.75 -2.84 14.70
C GLN A 171 3.92 -2.93 13.72
N VAL A 172 5.06 -2.35 14.10
CA VAL A 172 6.33 -2.40 13.36
C VAL A 172 7.38 -3.03 14.26
N VAL A 173 8.09 -4.03 13.75
CA VAL A 173 9.16 -4.74 14.45
C VAL A 173 10.40 -4.76 13.56
N TYR A 174 11.48 -4.15 14.04
CA TYR A 174 12.78 -4.13 13.38
C TYR A 174 13.62 -5.31 13.89
N GLU A 175 13.88 -6.29 13.03
CA GLU A 175 14.64 -7.50 13.35
C GLU A 175 16.06 -7.39 12.80
N LYS A 176 16.93 -6.65 13.50
CA LYS A 176 18.31 -6.35 13.05
C LYS A 176 19.11 -7.61 12.68
N SER A 177 18.96 -8.69 13.45
CA SER A 177 19.69 -9.95 13.20
C SER A 177 19.29 -10.66 11.91
N ALA A 178 18.15 -10.30 11.32
CA ALA A 178 17.60 -10.90 10.12
C ALA A 178 17.52 -9.91 8.94
N ASP A 179 18.07 -8.70 9.11
CA ASP A 179 18.00 -7.59 8.15
C ASP A 179 16.58 -7.39 7.59
N ARG A 180 15.59 -7.35 8.50
CA ARG A 180 14.17 -7.40 8.14
C ARG A 180 13.35 -6.45 9.00
N VAL A 181 12.34 -5.83 8.38
CA VAL A 181 11.24 -5.16 9.08
C VAL A 181 9.97 -5.98 8.90
N ARG A 182 9.27 -6.23 10.00
CA ARG A 182 7.96 -6.88 10.01
C ARG A 182 6.87 -5.91 10.39
N TYR A 183 5.78 -6.01 9.67
CA TYR A 183 4.56 -5.26 9.89
C TYR A 183 3.42 -6.22 10.23
N THR A 184 2.60 -5.83 11.19
CA THR A 184 1.31 -6.47 11.44
C THR A 184 0.26 -5.37 11.44
N TYR A 185 -0.58 -5.34 10.41
CA TYR A 185 -1.71 -4.42 10.34
C TYR A 185 -2.98 -5.10 10.79
N LYS A 186 -3.73 -4.46 11.68
CA LYS A 186 -5.06 -4.91 12.12
C LYS A 186 -6.12 -3.90 11.70
N GLY A 187 -7.25 -4.38 11.20
CA GLY A 187 -8.41 -3.56 10.85
C GLY A 187 -9.70 -4.35 11.08
N GLY A 188 -10.44 -4.00 12.14
CA GLY A 188 -11.53 -4.83 12.65
C GLY A 188 -11.00 -6.22 13.07
N ASN A 189 -11.62 -7.29 12.56
CA ASN A 189 -11.20 -8.67 12.84
C ASN A 189 -10.08 -9.18 11.92
N ASN A 190 -9.61 -8.36 10.97
CA ASN A 190 -8.60 -8.77 10.02
C ASN A 190 -7.20 -8.46 10.54
N VAL A 191 -6.28 -9.42 10.40
CA VAL A 191 -4.85 -9.26 10.72
C VAL A 191 -4.05 -9.60 9.47
N VAL A 192 -3.19 -8.69 9.04
CA VAL A 192 -2.40 -8.81 7.81
C VAL A 192 -0.92 -8.66 8.16
N PRO A 193 -0.16 -9.78 8.23
CA PRO A 193 1.28 -9.73 8.40
C PRO A 193 1.99 -9.56 7.04
N PHE A 194 3.01 -8.72 7.01
CA PHE A 194 3.91 -8.57 5.86
C PHE A 194 5.29 -8.11 6.30
N SER A 195 6.29 -8.21 5.44
CA SER A 195 7.66 -7.83 5.75
C SER A 195 8.44 -7.41 4.52
N GLU A 196 9.55 -6.71 4.72
CA GLU A 196 10.55 -6.38 3.71
C GLU A 196 11.95 -6.35 4.34
N ALA A 197 13.00 -6.27 3.52
CA ALA A 197 14.35 -6.05 4.02
C ALA A 197 14.44 -4.71 4.75
N SER A 198 15.20 -4.65 5.85
CA SER A 198 15.46 -3.36 6.48
C SER A 198 16.38 -2.54 5.61
N THR A 199 15.90 -1.38 5.14
CA THR A 199 16.75 -0.39 4.47
C THR A 199 17.60 0.37 5.50
N SER A 200 18.21 -0.35 6.44
CA SER A 200 19.17 0.22 7.37
C SER A 200 20.34 0.71 6.52
N ALA A 201 20.31 2.00 6.16
CA ALA A 201 21.54 2.69 5.84
C ALA A 201 22.46 2.51 7.05
N GLU A 202 23.59 1.84 6.84
CA GLU A 202 24.74 1.93 7.75
C GLU A 202 25.16 3.39 7.94
#